data_AF-A0A7X6SSS0-F1
#
_entry.id   AF-A0A7X6SSS0-F1
#
_cell.length_a   1.000
_cell.length_b   1.000
_cell.length_c   1.000
_cell.angle_alpha   90.00
_cell.angle_beta   90.00
_cell.angle_gamma   90.00
#
_symmetry.space_group_name_H-M   'P 1'
#
loop_
_entity.id
_entity.type
_entity.pdbx_description
1 polymer ?
#
loop_
_entity_poly.entity_id
_entity_poly.type
_entity_poly.pdbx_seq_one_letter_code
_entity_poly.pdbx_strand_id
1 'polypeptide(L)' 'DHINIIGQYLQTDPEIGYVVIDVQSENPELAISLLKSVPGTIRTRVIY' A
#
# COMPACT_ATOMS: atom_id res chain seq x y z
N ASP A 1 -12.12 2.80 9.33
CA ASP A 1 -10.94 3.33 10.03
C ASP A 1 -10.32 4.48 9.28
N HIS A 2 -9.70 5.38 10.03
CA HIS A 2 -8.93 6.52 9.52
C HIS A 2 -7.45 6.15 9.55
N ILE A 3 -6.86 5.92 8.37
CA ILE A 3 -5.42 5.65 8.22
C ILE A 3 -4.81 6.85 7.53
N ASN A 4 -3.87 7.52 8.20
CA ASN A 4 -3.18 8.68 7.63
C ASN A 4 -1.99 8.22 6.79
N ILE A 5 -1.87 8.76 5.58
CA ILE A 5 -0.69 8.58 4.72
C ILE A 5 0.27 9.73 5.00
N ILE A 6 1.48 9.40 5.47
CA ILE A 6 2.54 10.37 5.77
C ILE A 6 3.35 10.68 4.50
N GLY A 7 3.52 9.69 3.64
CA GLY A 7 4.28 9.79 2.41
C GLY A 7 3.95 8.66 1.46
N GLN A 8 4.17 8.89 0.17
CA GLN A 8 4.05 7.86 -0.86
C GLN A 8 5.06 8.10 -1.97
N TYR A 9 5.55 7.00 -2.54
CA TYR A 9 6.39 7.03 -3.73
C TYR A 9 5.93 5.94 -4.70
N LEU A 10 5.41 6.36 -5.86
CA LEU A 10 4.95 5.49 -6.93
C LEU A 10 5.92 5.58 -8.10
N GLN A 11 6.33 4.42 -8.60
CA GLN A 11 7.05 4.28 -9.85
C GLN A 11 6.33 3.27 -10.73
N THR A 12 6.29 3.53 -12.03
CA THR A 12 5.60 2.70 -13.01
C THR A 12 6.53 2.35 -14.17
N ASP A 13 6.32 1.17 -14.73
CA ASP A 13 6.74 0.79 -16.07
C ASP A 13 5.47 0.47 -16.91
N PRO A 14 5.59 0.07 -18.19
CA PRO A 14 4.41 -0.21 -19.03
C PRO A 14 3.51 -1.35 -18.54
N GLU A 15 3.99 -2.24 -17.69
CA GLU A 15 3.27 -3.45 -17.25
C GLU A 15 2.91 -3.41 -15.76
N ILE A 16 3.74 -2.77 -14.92
CA ILE A 16 3.66 -2.83 -13.46
C ILE A 16 3.80 -1.43 -12.84
N GLY A 17 2.98 -1.16 -11.83
CA GLY A 17 3.17 -0.08 -10.88
C GLY A 17 3.66 -0.61 -9.53
N TYR A 18 4.65 0.05 -8.93
CA TYR A 18 5.14 -0.23 -7.59
C TYR A 18 5.09 1.02 -6.73
N VAL A 19 4.41 0.91 -5.58
CA VAL A 19 4.26 2.01 -4.63
C VAL A 19 4.77 1.60 -3.25
N VAL A 20 5.54 2.49 -2.63
CA VAL A 20 5.85 2.46 -1.19
C VAL A 20 5.00 3.53 -0.52
N ILE A 21 4.32 3.16 0.57
CA ILE A 21 3.42 4.05 1.30
C ILE A 21 3.83 4.01 2.77
N ASP A 22 4.14 5.18 3.32
CA ASP A 22 4.34 5.37 4.75
C ASP A 22 3.01 5.77 5.37
N VAL A 23 2.54 4.99 6.34
CA VAL A 23 1.26 5.23 7.00
C VAL A 23 1.44 5.40 8.51
N GLN A 24 0.69 6.33 9.10
CA GLN A 24 0.53 6.42 10.54
C GLN A 24 -0.66 5.53 10.93
N SER A 25 -0.38 4.27 11.29
CA SER A 25 -1.40 3.33 11.71
C SER A 25 -0.86 2.38 12.78
N GLU A 26 -1.68 2.10 13.79
CA GLU A 26 -1.43 1.04 14.78
C GLU A 26 -1.87 -0.33 14.25
N ASN A 27 -2.65 -0.37 13.16
CA ASN A 27 -3.17 -1.59 12.56
C ASN A 27 -2.70 -1.73 11.09
N PRO A 28 -1.55 -2.38 10.85
CA PRO A 28 -1.06 -2.62 9.49
C PRO A 28 -1.88 -3.67 8.73
N GLU A 29 -2.55 -4.59 9.43
CA GLU A 29 -3.28 -5.71 8.83
C GLU A 29 -4.51 -5.24 8.05
N LEU A 30 -5.23 -4.26 8.60
CA LEU A 30 -6.36 -3.65 7.90
C LEU A 30 -5.91 -2.99 6.59
N ALA A 31 -4.84 -2.19 6.62
CA ALA A 31 -4.30 -1.54 5.43
C ALA A 31 -3.92 -2.56 4.35
N ILE A 32 -3.25 -3.65 4.74
CA ILE A 32 -2.88 -4.73 3.82
C ILE A 32 -4.13 -5.38 3.21
N SER A 33 -5.15 -5.68 4.02
CA SER A 33 -6.38 -6.32 3.53
C SER A 33 -7.10 -5.46 2.49
N LEU A 34 -7.19 -4.14 2.75
CA LEU A 34 -7.76 -3.18 1.82
C LEU A 34 -6.96 -3.12 0.52
N LEU A 35 -5.63 -3.00 0.59
CA LEU A 35 -4.76 -2.94 -0.59
C LEU A 35 -4.80 -4.23 -1.42
N LYS A 36 -4.87 -5.40 -0.78
CA LYS A 36 -5.04 -6.69 -1.47
C LYS A 36 -6.37 -6.82 -2.19
N SER A 37 -7.40 -6.12 -1.74
CA SER A 37 -8.73 -6.15 -2.38
C SER A 37 -8.82 -5.27 -3.64
N VAL A 38 -7.83 -4.40 -3.87
CA VAL A 38 -7.81 -3.53 -5.05
C VAL A 38 -7.62 -4.38 -6.32
N PRO A 39 -8.50 -4.25 -7.34
CA PRO A 39 -8.35 -4.98 -8.59
C PRO A 39 -7.00 -4.69 -9.25
N GLY A 40 -6.33 -5.74 -9.70
CA GLY A 40 -5.00 -5.64 -10.30
C GLY A 40 -3.84 -5.59 -9.29
N THR A 41 -4.09 -5.65 -7.98
CA THR A 41 -3.01 -5.81 -7.00
C THR A 41 -2.30 -7.15 -7.20
N ILE A 42 -1.03 -7.07 -7.58
CA ILE A 42 -0.16 -8.25 -7.74
C ILE A 42 0.32 -8.76 -6.37
N ARG A 43 0.78 -7.85 -5.50
CA ARG A 43 1.32 -8.19 -4.18
C ARG A 43 1.32 -6.98 -3.25
N THR A 44 1.04 -7.22 -1.96
CA THR A 44 1.18 -6.23 -0.88
C THR A 44 1.94 -6.85 0.28
N ARG A 45 2.82 -6.07 0.93
CA ARG A 45 3.55 -6.47 2.14
C ARG A 45 3.88 -5.26 3.00
N VAL A 46 4.09 -5.49 4.29
CA VAL A 46 4.70 -4.50 5.19
C VAL A 46 6.21 -4.53 5.02
N ILE A 47 6.84 -3.35 5.12
CA ILE A 47 8.28 -3.16 5.13
C ILE A 47 8.59 -2.44 6.45
N TYR A 48 9.64 -2.88 7.16
CA TYR A 48 10.12 -2.28 8.41
C TYR A 48 11.37 -1.46 8.17
#